data_AF-A0A3N6S2S0-F1
#
_entry.id   AF-A0A3N6S2S0-F1
#
_cell.length_a   1.000
_cell.length_b   1.000
_cell.length_c   1.000
_cell.angle_alpha   90.00
_cell.angle_beta   90.00
_cell.angle_gamma   90.00
#
_symmetry.space_group_name_H-M   'P 1'
#
loop_
_entity.id
_entity.type
_entity.pdbx_description
1 polymer ?
#
loop_
_entity_poly.entity_id
_entity_poly.type
_entity_poly.pdbx_seq_one_letter_code
_entity_poly.pdbx_strand_id
1 'polypeptide(L)'
;MRYLKTVGINFPAAWCAAFVVWCHPEAGITGISRTGGVLDMWNRSKEYRVTSPQPGDVMIIDFGKGVGHTGIVLSVDGDVIKTIEGNTNESGGREGYAVFSKTRSASWCKGFLRFN
;
A
#
# COMPACT_ATOMS: atom_id res chain seq x y z
N MET A 1 13.56 -11.76 0.50
CA MET A 1 12.50 -11.19 1.36
C MET A 1 11.15 -11.79 0.95
N ARG A 2 10.35 -12.35 1.87
CA ARG A 2 9.13 -13.15 1.60
C ARG A 2 8.14 -12.46 0.63
N TYR A 3 7.94 -11.16 0.78
CA TYR A 3 6.90 -10.41 0.05
C TYR A 3 7.23 -10.19 -1.43
N LEU A 4 8.49 -9.88 -1.77
CA LEU A 4 8.91 -9.60 -3.16
C LEU A 4 8.63 -10.79 -4.10
N LYS A 5 8.74 -12.02 -3.58
CA LYS A 5 8.42 -13.24 -4.34
C LYS A 5 6.95 -13.31 -4.74
N THR A 6 6.02 -12.77 -3.94
CA THR A 6 4.57 -12.73 -4.24
C THR A 6 4.27 -12.00 -5.56
N VAL A 7 5.14 -11.04 -5.91
CA VAL A 7 5.03 -10.21 -7.12
C VAL A 7 6.12 -10.52 -8.15
N GLY A 8 6.83 -11.64 -8.00
CA GLY A 8 7.84 -12.10 -8.96
C GLY A 8 9.16 -11.33 -8.95
N ILE A 9 9.44 -10.51 -7.94
CA ILE A 9 10.69 -9.76 -7.82
C ILE A 9 11.73 -10.59 -7.06
N ASN A 10 12.87 -10.84 -7.70
CA ASN A 10 13.96 -11.68 -7.19
C ASN A 10 15.26 -10.93 -6.88
N PHE A 11 15.23 -9.59 -6.90
CA PHE A 11 16.35 -8.72 -6.54
C PHE A 11 15.95 -7.78 -5.38
N PRO A 12 16.90 -7.14 -4.66
CA PRO A 12 16.57 -6.18 -3.62
C PRO A 12 15.77 -5.00 -4.15
N ALA A 13 14.60 -4.73 -3.56
CA ALA A 13 13.70 -3.65 -3.97
C ALA A 13 12.81 -3.23 -2.79
N ALA A 14 12.24 -2.02 -2.88
CA ALA A 14 11.20 -1.59 -1.96
C ALA A 14 9.99 -2.53 -2.06
N TRP A 15 9.47 -2.96 -0.91
CA TRP A 15 8.51 -4.06 -0.83
C TRP A 15 7.14 -3.66 -0.25
N CYS A 16 6.83 -2.36 -0.14
CA CYS A 16 5.54 -1.88 0.39
C CYS A 16 4.33 -2.45 -0.37
N ALA A 17 4.30 -2.32 -1.71
CA ALA A 17 3.24 -2.89 -2.53
C ALA A 17 3.23 -4.43 -2.50
N ALA A 18 4.42 -5.04 -2.49
CA ALA A 18 4.55 -6.50 -2.40
C ALA A 18 3.97 -7.06 -1.09
N PHE A 19 4.14 -6.33 0.03
CA PHE A 19 3.53 -6.66 1.31
C PHE A 19 2.00 -6.58 1.23
N VAL A 20 1.46 -5.49 0.67
CA VAL A 20 0.01 -5.34 0.47
C VAL A 20 -0.55 -6.48 -0.38
N VAL A 21 0.05 -6.78 -1.54
CA VAL A 21 -0.37 -7.91 -2.40
C VAL A 21 -0.30 -9.24 -1.66
N TRP A 22 0.72 -9.43 -0.82
CA TRP A 22 0.86 -10.64 -0.01
C TRP A 22 -0.24 -10.78 1.06
N CYS A 23 -0.74 -9.68 1.63
CA CYS A 23 -1.84 -9.72 2.60
C CYS A 23 -3.21 -10.08 2.00
N HIS A 24 -3.46 -9.80 0.72
CA HIS A 24 -4.80 -9.97 0.13
C HIS A 24 -5.31 -11.42 0.15
N PRO A 25 -4.53 -12.44 -0.27
CA PRO A 25 -4.96 -13.83 -0.19
C PRO A 25 -5.26 -14.28 1.25
N GLU A 26 -4.50 -13.79 2.24
CA GLU A 26 -4.73 -14.10 3.66
C GLU A 26 -6.06 -13.49 4.17
N ALA A 27 -6.54 -12.42 3.53
CA ALA A 27 -7.83 -11.80 3.78
C ALA A 27 -8.97 -12.37 2.90
N GLY A 28 -8.71 -13.41 2.09
CA GLY A 28 -9.69 -13.98 1.16
C GLY A 28 -9.92 -13.17 -0.11
N ILE A 29 -9.15 -12.10 -0.34
CA ILE A 29 -9.29 -11.24 -1.51
C ILE A 29 -8.45 -11.82 -2.67
N THR A 30 -9.08 -11.97 -3.83
CA THR A 30 -8.48 -12.58 -5.01
C THR A 30 -8.62 -11.68 -6.24
N GLY A 31 -7.99 -12.06 -7.37
CA GLY A 31 -8.11 -11.30 -8.62
C GLY A 31 -7.32 -9.98 -8.69
N ILE A 32 -6.60 -9.61 -7.62
CA ILE A 32 -5.76 -8.41 -7.64
C ILE A 32 -4.53 -8.56 -8.54
N SER A 33 -4.12 -7.48 -9.18
CA SER A 33 -2.89 -7.44 -9.98
C SER A 33 -1.66 -7.67 -9.11
N ARG A 34 -0.87 -8.70 -9.42
CA ARG A 34 0.41 -8.98 -8.75
C ARG A 34 1.50 -8.03 -9.24
N THR A 35 1.68 -6.90 -8.55
CA THR A 35 2.72 -5.91 -8.88
C THR A 35 3.43 -5.38 -7.64
N GLY A 36 4.74 -5.15 -7.75
CA GLY A 36 5.54 -4.46 -6.73
C GLY A 36 5.57 -2.94 -6.90
N GLY A 37 4.97 -2.40 -7.96
CA GLY A 37 4.92 -0.96 -8.23
C GLY A 37 3.65 -0.32 -7.69
N VAL A 38 3.78 0.71 -6.84
CA VAL A 38 2.64 1.41 -6.24
C VAL A 38 1.77 2.12 -7.29
N LEU A 39 2.39 2.89 -8.18
CA LEU A 39 1.64 3.61 -9.22
C LEU A 39 1.08 2.67 -10.30
N ASP A 40 1.76 1.55 -10.52
CA ASP A 40 1.26 0.48 -11.40
C ASP A 40 0.02 -0.20 -10.80
N MET A 41 0.03 -0.50 -9.50
CA MET A 41 -1.15 -0.97 -8.75
C MET A 41 -2.33 0.01 -8.90
N TRP A 42 -2.09 1.31 -8.70
CA TRP A 42 -3.10 2.35 -8.87
C TRP A 42 -3.67 2.42 -10.28
N ASN A 43 -2.81 2.31 -11.30
CA ASN A 43 -3.21 2.42 -12.70
C ASN A 43 -3.98 1.20 -13.21
N ARG A 44 -3.69 0.00 -12.68
CA ARG A 44 -4.39 -1.25 -13.01
C ARG A 44 -5.71 -1.44 -12.28
N SER A 45 -5.92 -0.74 -11.16
CA SER A 45 -7.05 -0.95 -10.25
C SER A 45 -8.07 0.20 -10.33
N LYS A 46 -8.43 0.66 -11.53
CA LYS A 46 -9.25 1.88 -11.71
C LYS A 46 -10.65 1.72 -11.12
N GLU A 47 -11.22 0.54 -11.28
CA GLU A 47 -12.54 0.14 -10.81
C GLU A 47 -12.65 0.09 -9.28
N TYR A 48 -11.53 -0.04 -8.58
CA TYR A 48 -11.47 -0.12 -7.11
C TYR A 48 -11.22 1.24 -6.44
N ARG A 49 -11.08 2.33 -7.20
CA ARG A 49 -10.72 3.64 -6.65
C ARG A 49 -11.87 4.23 -5.85
N VAL A 50 -11.58 4.67 -4.63
CA VAL A 50 -12.53 5.33 -3.72
C VAL A 50 -11.95 6.64 -3.19
N THR A 51 -12.84 7.58 -2.87
CA THR A 51 -12.49 8.92 -2.36
C THR A 51 -12.61 9.03 -0.85
N SER A 52 -13.52 8.28 -0.23
CA SER A 52 -13.69 8.22 1.22
C SER A 52 -13.05 6.92 1.76
N PRO A 53 -11.94 7.01 2.50
CA PRO A 53 -11.24 5.83 3.00
C PRO A 53 -12.06 5.12 4.08
N GLN A 54 -11.87 3.80 4.17
CA GLN A 54 -12.37 2.97 5.26
C GLN A 54 -11.30 1.94 5.68
N PRO A 55 -11.43 1.29 6.85
CA PRO A 55 -10.58 0.17 7.22
C PRO A 55 -10.55 -0.93 6.14
N GLY A 56 -9.34 -1.41 5.81
CA GLY A 56 -9.11 -2.40 4.75
C GLY A 56 -8.73 -1.78 3.40
N ASP A 57 -9.02 -0.50 3.17
CA ASP A 57 -8.60 0.15 1.92
C ASP A 57 -7.08 0.22 1.81
N VAL A 58 -6.57 0.10 0.59
CA VAL A 58 -5.16 0.30 0.28
C VAL A 58 -4.92 1.78 -0.03
N MET A 59 -4.15 2.45 0.82
CA MET A 59 -3.71 3.83 0.64
C MET A 59 -2.66 3.91 -0.47
N ILE A 60 -2.77 4.91 -1.35
CA ILE A 60 -1.78 5.22 -2.38
C ILE A 60 -1.19 6.62 -2.14
N ILE A 61 0.13 6.70 -2.04
CA ILE A 61 0.92 7.94 -2.04
C ILE A 61 1.75 8.00 -3.32
N ASP A 62 1.79 9.17 -3.95
CA ASP A 62 2.59 9.45 -5.13
C ASP A 62 3.54 10.60 -4.83
N PHE A 63 4.84 10.27 -4.74
CA PHE A 63 5.90 11.25 -4.52
C PHE A 63 6.40 11.88 -5.83
N GLY A 64 5.77 11.56 -6.96
CA GLY A 64 6.23 11.94 -8.30
C GLY A 64 7.42 11.11 -8.78
N LYS A 65 7.79 11.34 -10.05
CA LYS A 65 8.94 10.69 -10.72
C LYS A 65 8.91 9.16 -10.67
N GLY A 66 7.71 8.57 -10.68
CA GLY A 66 7.53 7.12 -10.63
C GLY A 66 7.69 6.50 -9.24
N VAL A 67 7.86 7.30 -8.18
CA VAL A 67 8.04 6.79 -6.82
C VAL A 67 6.77 6.97 -6.02
N GLY A 68 6.29 5.88 -5.40
CA GLY A 68 5.11 5.90 -4.54
C GLY A 68 5.29 5.06 -3.28
N HIS A 69 4.32 5.16 -2.38
CA HIS A 69 4.24 4.33 -1.18
C HIS A 69 2.79 3.90 -0.93
N THR A 70 2.63 2.79 -0.21
CA THR A 70 1.32 2.21 0.05
C THR A 70 1.28 1.46 1.36
N GLY A 71 0.07 1.30 1.89
CA GLY A 71 -0.25 0.61 3.12
C GLY A 71 -1.74 0.27 3.18
N ILE A 72 -2.12 -0.48 4.20
CA ILE A 72 -3.53 -0.83 4.45
C ILE A 72 -4.06 0.09 5.55
N VAL A 73 -5.23 0.70 5.34
CA VAL A 73 -5.92 1.53 6.33
C VAL A 73 -6.45 0.63 7.46
N LEU A 74 -6.12 0.98 8.70
CA LEU A 74 -6.58 0.30 9.92
C LEU A 74 -7.78 1.01 10.54
N SER A 75 -7.79 2.34 10.53
CA SER A 75 -8.88 3.16 11.09
C SER A 75 -8.91 4.53 10.42
N VAL A 76 -10.09 5.16 10.45
CA VAL A 76 -10.34 6.50 9.90
C VAL A 76 -11.04 7.35 10.97
N ASP A 77 -10.55 8.55 11.22
CA ASP A 77 -11.13 9.56 12.10
C ASP A 77 -11.01 10.94 11.43
N GLY A 78 -12.07 11.34 10.74
CA GLY A 78 -12.04 12.52 9.87
C GLY A 78 -10.98 12.41 8.78
N ASP A 79 -10.05 13.37 8.73
CA ASP A 79 -8.91 13.35 7.81
C ASP A 79 -7.73 12.50 8.32
N VAL A 80 -7.78 11.99 9.56
CA VAL A 80 -6.69 11.21 10.15
C VAL A 80 -6.92 9.72 9.89
N ILE A 81 -5.94 9.07 9.26
CA ILE A 81 -5.94 7.62 9.06
C ILE A 81 -4.78 6.97 9.81
N LYS A 82 -5.05 5.80 10.38
CA LYS A 82 -3.99 4.87 10.81
C LYS A 82 -3.80 3.82 9.75
N THR A 83 -2.57 3.47 9.45
CA THR A 83 -2.19 2.53 8.39
C THR A 83 -1.18 1.52 8.90
N ILE A 84 -1.12 0.35 8.27
CA ILE A 84 -0.02 -0.62 8.42
C ILE A 84 0.76 -0.71 7.10
N GLU A 85 2.07 -0.53 7.19
CA GLU A 85 2.92 -0.28 6.03
C GLU A 85 4.18 -1.12 6.07
N GLY A 86 4.49 -1.78 4.96
CA GLY A 86 5.75 -2.46 4.74
C GLY A 86 6.83 -1.52 4.19
N ASN A 87 8.10 -1.91 4.31
CA ASN A 87 9.25 -1.15 3.83
C ASN A 87 9.25 0.30 4.37
N THR A 88 8.97 0.46 5.66
CA THR A 88 9.13 1.75 6.37
C THR A 88 10.01 1.57 7.62
N ASN A 89 10.51 2.68 8.16
CA ASN A 89 11.14 2.77 9.48
C ASN A 89 10.39 3.82 10.34
N GLU A 90 10.77 3.99 11.62
CA GLU A 90 10.16 5.02 12.48
C GLU A 90 10.21 6.43 11.86
N SER A 91 11.27 6.76 11.13
CA SER A 91 11.47 8.06 10.47
C SER A 91 10.90 8.20 9.05
N GLY A 92 10.23 7.19 8.48
CA GLY A 92 9.62 7.25 7.12
C GLY A 92 10.59 7.16 5.93
N GLY A 93 11.82 6.68 6.14
CA GLY A 93 12.82 6.51 5.09
C GLY A 93 12.55 5.31 4.15
N ARG A 94 13.11 5.39 2.93
CA ARG A 94 12.98 4.36 1.87
C ARG A 94 13.69 3.03 2.20
N GLU A 95 14.63 3.06 3.12
CA GLU A 95 15.37 1.90 3.67
C GLU A 95 14.60 1.22 4.81
N GLY A 96 13.27 1.10 4.67
CA GLY A 96 12.44 0.53 5.70
C GLY A 96 12.63 -0.98 5.79
N TYR A 97 12.97 -1.48 6.97
CA TYR A 97 13.30 -2.88 7.20
C TYR A 97 12.16 -3.68 7.83
N ALA A 98 11.08 -3.03 8.28
CA ALA A 98 10.00 -3.69 8.98
C ALA A 98 8.61 -3.15 8.59
N VAL A 99 7.59 -3.76 9.18
CA VAL A 99 6.20 -3.35 9.07
C VAL A 99 5.88 -2.47 10.28
N PHE A 100 5.34 -1.28 10.05
CA PHE A 100 4.97 -0.35 11.14
C PHE A 100 3.57 0.21 10.95
N SER A 101 2.95 0.59 12.07
CA SER A 101 1.77 1.44 12.05
C SER A 101 2.14 2.92 11.87
N LYS A 102 1.43 3.64 11.00
CA LYS A 102 1.64 5.08 10.77
C LYS A 102 0.33 5.85 10.84
N THR A 103 0.40 7.06 11.39
CA THR A 103 -0.68 8.05 11.34
C THR A 103 -0.42 8.98 10.15
N ARG A 104 -1.44 9.21 9.33
CA ARG A 104 -1.36 10.05 8.13
C ARG A 104 -2.61 10.91 7.97
N SER A 105 -2.48 11.94 7.15
CA SER A 105 -3.61 12.70 6.62
C SER A 105 -4.12 12.05 5.34
N ALA A 106 -5.42 11.78 5.26
CA ALA A 106 -6.07 11.19 4.10
C ALA A 106 -5.98 12.13 2.89
N SER A 107 -6.15 13.44 3.11
CA SER A 107 -6.07 14.46 2.07
C SER A 107 -4.68 14.59 1.41
N TRP A 108 -3.63 14.12 2.07
CA TRP A 108 -2.29 14.05 1.48
C TRP A 108 -2.07 12.82 0.58
N CYS A 109 -2.97 11.83 0.64
CA CYS A 109 -2.87 10.64 -0.20
C CYS A 109 -3.33 10.95 -1.63
N LYS A 110 -2.75 10.24 -2.62
CA LYS A 110 -3.24 10.29 -4.01
C LYS A 110 -4.68 9.75 -4.09
N GLY A 111 -4.99 8.75 -3.28
CA GLY A 111 -6.30 8.11 -3.20
C GLY A 111 -6.21 6.74 -2.53
N PHE A 112 -7.32 6.02 -2.59
CA PHE A 112 -7.48 4.71 -1.94
C PHE A 112 -8.05 3.68 -2.92
N LEU A 113 -7.69 2.42 -2.72
CA LEU A 113 -8.24 1.29 -3.46
C LEU A 113 -8.99 0.37 -2.49
N ARG A 114 -10.22 0.02 -2.86
CA ARG A 114 -11.07 -0.89 -2.09
C ARG A 114 -11.30 -2.17 -2.87
N PHE A 115 -10.54 -3.20 -2.51
CA PHE A 115 -10.71 -4.53 -3.06
C PHE A 115 -11.77 -5.32 -2.26
N ASN A 116 -12.46 -6.24 -2.92
CA ASN A 116 -13.61 -6.99 -2.43
C ASN A 116 -13.43 -8.51 -2.53
#